data_AF-A0A2V7W9Q2-F1
#
_entry.id   AF-A0A2V7W9Q2-F1
#
_cell.length_a   1.000
_cell.length_b   1.000
_cell.length_c   1.000
_cell.angle_alpha   90.00
_cell.angle_beta   90.00
_cell.angle_gamma   90.00
#
_symmetry.space_group_name_H-M   'P 1'
#
loop_
_entity.id
_entity.type
_entity.pdbx_description
1 polymer ?
#
loop_
_entity_poly.entity_id
_entity_poly.type
_entity_poly.pdbx_seq_one_letter_code
_entity_poly.pdbx_strand_id
1 'polypeptide(L)'
;MLSQKRAFLVGFFCLAFCTLPLAQRVLTRDPATLDHKSKYLKAHLGTGELYLLSDWSVDDAQKIVSGTGDRLDANRQVIEHGKLSLAIDSVALFETNVISKSPRMRALSVMTGVTAAVTALCLASPKACFGSCPTFYASDGEKPSLQAEGFSASVLPSLEETDLDALYRARPAAREFVLRMTNEAQETHVVRSVRLICAPRPEGTRVFATANREFWQSSLLVAPSECHAPEGDCRRALRAFDGVERFSVANRDDLSRHETIDLEFDAPSDGASLGIVLAARQTLLSTFLLYQTYAYLGTRATESLAAL
;
A
#
# COMPACT_ATOMS: atom_id res chain seq x y z
N MET A 1 -3.91 -3.18 39.33
CA MET A 1 -4.14 -1.72 39.21
C MET A 1 -2.99 -1.16 38.39
N LEU A 2 -3.08 -0.56 37.21
CA LEU A 2 -4.14 -0.22 36.25
C LEU A 2 -3.71 -0.78 34.87
N SER A 3 -4.67 -1.35 34.14
CA SER A 3 -4.51 -1.79 32.75
C SER A 3 -4.63 -0.57 31.82
N GLN A 4 -3.55 -0.12 31.19
CA GLN A 4 -3.63 0.82 30.06
C GLN A 4 -3.89 0.03 28.77
N LYS A 5 -5.18 -0.22 28.50
CA LYS A 5 -5.64 -0.52 27.14
C LYS A 5 -5.52 0.76 26.32
N ARG A 6 -4.45 0.91 25.53
CA ARG A 6 -4.42 1.91 24.45
C ARG A 6 -5.38 1.43 23.36
N ALA A 7 -6.62 1.90 23.42
CA ALA A 7 -7.57 1.79 22.34
C ALA A 7 -7.00 2.57 21.15
N PHE A 8 -6.55 1.87 20.11
CA PHE A 8 -6.35 2.46 18.80
C PHE A 8 -7.72 2.87 18.29
N LEU A 9 -8.04 4.16 18.43
CA LEU A 9 -9.20 4.76 17.81
C LEU A 9 -8.93 4.75 16.30
N VAL A 10 -9.38 3.68 15.62
CA VAL A 10 -9.43 3.64 14.15
C VAL A 10 -10.44 4.70 13.76
N GLY A 11 -9.95 5.89 13.42
CA GLY A 11 -10.75 6.95 12.86
C GLY A 11 -11.40 6.43 11.59
N PHE A 12 -12.71 6.19 11.65
CA PHE A 12 -13.53 5.90 10.48
C PHE A 12 -13.51 7.18 9.64
N PHE A 13 -12.57 7.27 8.69
CA PHE A 13 -12.61 8.30 7.67
C PHE A 13 -13.88 8.02 6.87
N CYS A 14 -14.94 8.78 7.14
CA CYS A 14 -16.08 8.88 6.25
C CYS A 14 -15.54 9.32 4.89
N LEU A 15 -15.34 8.36 4.00
CA LEU A 15 -15.20 8.59 2.57
C LEU A 15 -16.54 9.14 2.09
N ALA A 16 -16.77 10.43 2.33
CA ALA A 16 -17.76 11.17 1.60
C ALA A 16 -17.30 11.14 0.14
N PHE A 17 -17.83 10.17 -0.61
CA PHE A 17 -17.66 10.07 -2.05
C PHE A 17 -18.24 11.34 -2.67
N CYS A 18 -17.39 12.36 -2.81
CA CYS A 18 -17.76 13.61 -3.41
C CYS A 18 -17.89 13.33 -4.92
N THR A 19 -19.09 12.93 -5.35
CA THR A 19 -19.41 12.90 -6.78
C THR A 19 -19.49 14.34 -7.26
N LEU A 20 -18.34 14.90 -7.62
CA LEU A 20 -18.30 16.25 -8.16
C LEU A 20 -19.12 16.26 -9.46
N PRO A 21 -20.12 17.16 -9.58
CA PRO A 21 -20.89 17.29 -10.80
C PRO A 21 -19.98 17.68 -11.96
N LEU A 22 -20.02 16.94 -13.07
CA LEU A 22 -19.31 17.32 -14.28
C LEU A 22 -20.24 18.21 -15.13
N ALA A 23 -19.83 19.44 -15.39
CA ALA A 23 -20.50 20.30 -16.34
C ALA A 23 -20.01 19.97 -17.76
N GLN A 24 -20.89 19.43 -18.59
CA GLN A 24 -20.60 19.23 -20.01
C GLN A 24 -21.20 20.39 -20.81
N ARG A 25 -20.32 21.16 -21.46
CA ARG A 25 -20.70 22.24 -22.37
C ARG A 25 -20.90 21.68 -23.77
N VAL A 26 -22.05 21.95 -24.37
CA VAL A 26 -22.36 21.57 -25.76
C VAL A 26 -22.52 22.84 -26.58
N LEU A 27 -21.87 22.86 -27.76
CA LEU A 27 -21.89 23.97 -28.72
C LEU A 27 -22.38 23.42 -30.05
N THR A 28 -23.45 23.98 -30.60
CA THR A 28 -24.04 23.52 -31.87
C THR A 28 -24.71 24.66 -32.62
N ARG A 29 -24.84 24.52 -33.93
CA ARG A 29 -25.66 25.41 -34.76
C ARG A 29 -27.07 24.88 -34.97
N ASP A 30 -27.30 23.60 -34.70
CA ASP A 30 -28.59 22.95 -34.82
C ASP A 30 -29.23 22.78 -33.44
N PRO A 31 -30.26 23.57 -33.10
CA PRO A 31 -30.88 23.51 -31.79
C PRO A 31 -31.62 22.18 -31.54
N ALA A 32 -31.97 21.40 -32.57
CA ALA A 32 -32.59 20.09 -32.42
C ALA A 32 -31.66 19.05 -31.76
N THR A 33 -30.34 19.29 -31.77
CA THR A 33 -29.33 18.42 -31.16
C THR A 33 -29.04 18.72 -29.69
N LEU A 34 -29.71 19.73 -29.12
CA LEU A 34 -29.50 20.18 -27.74
C LEU A 34 -30.19 19.26 -26.72
N ASP A 35 -29.55 19.05 -25.58
CA ASP A 35 -30.17 18.33 -24.46
C ASP A 35 -31.13 19.26 -23.69
N HIS A 36 -32.43 19.04 -23.86
CA HIS A 36 -33.51 19.77 -23.19
C HIS A 36 -33.52 19.61 -21.66
N LYS A 37 -32.69 18.73 -21.08
CA LYS A 37 -32.48 18.69 -19.62
C LYS A 37 -31.71 19.89 -19.09
N SER A 38 -31.06 20.66 -19.96
CA SER A 38 -30.38 21.86 -19.51
C SER A 38 -31.37 22.97 -19.17
N LYS A 39 -31.21 23.52 -17.97
CA LYS A 39 -32.01 24.63 -17.46
C LYS A 39 -31.85 25.93 -18.25
N TYR A 40 -30.71 26.09 -18.95
CA TYR A 40 -30.40 27.33 -19.65
C TYR A 40 -29.88 27.07 -21.06
N LEU A 41 -30.34 27.89 -22.00
CA LEU A 41 -29.86 27.97 -23.38
C LEU A 41 -29.28 29.36 -23.62
N LYS A 42 -28.09 29.40 -24.21
CA LYS A 42 -27.46 30.62 -24.70
C LYS A 42 -27.48 30.62 -26.21
N ALA A 43 -28.08 31.64 -26.83
CA ALA A 43 -28.05 31.83 -28.27
C ALA A 43 -27.21 33.07 -28.60
N HIS A 44 -26.08 32.85 -29.28
CA HIS A 44 -25.14 33.89 -29.68
C HIS A 44 -25.43 34.30 -31.12
N LEU A 45 -25.72 35.57 -31.36
CA LEU A 45 -26.00 36.11 -32.69
C LEU A 45 -24.71 36.55 -33.39
N GLY A 46 -24.74 36.64 -34.72
CA GLY A 46 -23.61 37.16 -35.51
C GLY A 46 -23.26 38.63 -35.22
N THR A 47 -24.19 39.39 -34.64
CA THR A 47 -24.00 40.78 -34.20
C THR A 47 -23.23 40.90 -32.89
N GLY A 48 -22.98 39.79 -32.18
CA GLY A 48 -22.36 39.77 -30.85
C GLY A 48 -23.36 39.79 -29.69
N GLU A 49 -24.66 39.98 -29.97
CA GLU A 49 -25.72 39.86 -28.97
C GLU A 49 -25.86 38.42 -28.44
N LEU A 50 -26.37 38.31 -27.21
CA LEU A 50 -26.58 37.04 -26.52
C LEU A 50 -27.99 36.98 -25.94
N TYR A 51 -28.72 35.91 -26.22
CA TYR A 51 -29.95 35.57 -25.52
C TYR A 51 -29.63 34.49 -24.50
N LEU A 52 -29.88 34.75 -23.22
CA LEU A 52 -29.80 33.78 -22.13
C LEU A 52 -31.23 33.39 -21.74
N LEU A 53 -31.66 32.21 -22.19
CA LEU A 53 -33.02 31.71 -22.04
C LEU A 53 -33.08 30.60 -20.99
N SER A 54 -34.08 30.67 -20.13
CA SER A 54 -34.57 29.59 -19.27
C SER A 54 -35.94 29.13 -19.76
N ASP A 55 -36.36 27.92 -19.36
CA ASP A 55 -37.63 27.31 -19.80
C ASP A 55 -37.83 27.40 -21.31
N TRP A 56 -36.76 27.11 -22.04
CA TRP A 56 -36.67 27.34 -23.47
C TRP A 56 -37.30 26.17 -24.25
N SER A 57 -37.81 26.48 -25.44
CA SER A 57 -38.35 25.52 -26.38
C SER A 57 -37.94 25.87 -27.80
N VAL A 58 -37.90 24.86 -28.67
CA VAL A 58 -37.58 25.00 -30.09
C VAL A 58 -38.81 24.55 -30.87
N ASP A 59 -39.35 25.46 -31.68
CA ASP A 59 -40.38 25.15 -32.66
C ASP A 59 -39.71 24.93 -34.01
N ASP A 60 -39.51 23.66 -34.37
CA ASP A 60 -38.88 23.27 -35.63
C ASP A 60 -39.70 23.59 -36.87
N ALA A 61 -41.03 23.70 -36.73
CA ALA A 61 -41.93 24.01 -37.84
C ALA A 61 -41.88 25.50 -38.18
N GLN A 62 -41.85 26.35 -37.15
CA GLN A 62 -41.74 27.81 -37.32
C GLN A 62 -40.29 28.31 -37.36
N LYS A 63 -39.32 27.45 -37.08
CA LYS A 63 -37.88 27.79 -36.98
C LYS A 63 -37.59 28.88 -35.95
N ILE A 64 -38.25 28.78 -34.79
CA ILE A 64 -38.14 29.75 -33.70
C ILE A 64 -37.65 29.06 -32.42
N VAL A 65 -36.76 29.73 -31.69
CA VAL A 65 -36.45 29.40 -30.29
C VAL A 65 -37.15 30.41 -29.40
N SER A 66 -37.77 29.96 -28.33
CA SER A 66 -38.43 30.82 -27.35
C SER A 66 -38.03 30.44 -25.93
N GLY A 67 -38.13 31.38 -25.00
CA GLY A 67 -37.86 31.13 -23.58
C GLY A 67 -38.00 32.40 -22.75
N THR A 68 -37.79 32.27 -21.44
CA THR A 68 -37.80 33.43 -20.52
C THR A 68 -36.37 33.77 -20.10
N GLY A 69 -35.96 35.03 -20.23
CA GLY A 69 -34.65 35.46 -19.76
C GLY A 69 -34.21 36.80 -20.32
N ASP A 70 -32.91 36.93 -20.54
CA ASP A 70 -32.25 38.20 -20.86
C ASP A 70 -31.75 38.22 -22.31
N ARG A 71 -31.95 39.36 -22.99
CA ARG A 71 -31.19 39.74 -24.18
C ARG A 71 -30.09 40.70 -23.76
N LEU A 72 -28.87 40.36 -24.12
CA LEU A 72 -27.69 41.16 -23.83
C LEU A 72 -27.06 41.66 -25.12
N ASP A 73 -26.54 42.89 -25.07
CA ASP A 73 -25.77 43.47 -26.17
C ASP A 73 -24.37 42.85 -26.30
N ALA A 74 -23.59 43.36 -27.26
CA ALA A 74 -22.21 42.92 -27.48
C ALA A 74 -21.29 43.15 -26.26
N ASN A 75 -21.63 44.09 -25.37
CA ASN A 75 -20.91 44.39 -24.13
C ASN A 75 -21.45 43.62 -22.92
N ARG A 76 -22.39 42.69 -23.11
CA ARG A 76 -23.06 41.90 -22.07
C ARG A 76 -23.88 42.77 -21.11
N GLN A 77 -24.39 43.91 -21.57
CA GLN A 77 -25.39 44.68 -20.84
C GLN A 77 -26.78 44.18 -21.21
N VAL A 78 -27.64 43.98 -20.21
CA VAL A 78 -29.03 43.56 -20.44
C VAL A 78 -29.79 44.71 -21.09
N ILE A 79 -30.36 44.45 -22.26
CA ILE A 79 -31.15 45.41 -23.03
C ILE A 79 -32.63 45.04 -23.05
N GLU A 80 -32.97 43.79 -22.77
CA GLU A 80 -34.35 43.30 -22.70
C GLU A 80 -34.45 42.13 -21.73
N HIS A 81 -35.55 42.03 -20.98
CA HIS A 81 -35.84 40.92 -20.07
C HIS A 81 -37.30 40.48 -20.22
N GLY A 82 -37.56 39.17 -20.22
CA GLY A 82 -38.90 38.61 -20.23
C GLY A 82 -39.04 37.41 -21.15
N LYS A 83 -40.22 37.27 -21.78
CA LYS A 83 -40.45 36.22 -22.80
C LYS A 83 -39.85 36.68 -24.12
N LEU A 84 -38.81 35.98 -24.54
CA LEU A 84 -38.07 36.28 -25.75
C LEU A 84 -38.30 35.17 -26.78
N SER A 85 -38.27 35.54 -28.05
CA SER A 85 -38.34 34.61 -29.18
C SER A 85 -37.43 35.10 -30.27
N LEU A 86 -36.67 34.18 -30.87
CA LEU A 86 -35.72 34.48 -31.93
C LEU A 86 -35.74 33.42 -33.02
N ALA A 87 -35.53 33.85 -34.26
CA ALA A 87 -35.44 32.95 -35.39
C ALA A 87 -34.11 32.18 -35.37
N ILE A 88 -34.15 30.87 -35.64
CA ILE A 88 -32.97 29.99 -35.57
C ILE A 88 -31.86 30.44 -36.53
N ASP A 89 -32.23 30.95 -37.71
CA ASP A 89 -31.30 31.43 -38.75
C ASP A 89 -30.49 32.67 -38.34
N SER A 90 -31.00 33.45 -37.38
CA SER A 90 -30.29 34.60 -36.81
C SER A 90 -29.17 34.20 -35.82
N VAL A 91 -29.17 32.95 -35.37
CA VAL A 91 -28.24 32.45 -34.34
C VAL A 91 -26.98 31.90 -34.98
N ALA A 92 -25.83 32.46 -34.59
CA ALA A 92 -24.53 31.97 -35.01
C ALA A 92 -24.10 30.70 -34.25
N LEU A 93 -24.50 30.60 -32.97
CA LEU A 93 -24.15 29.48 -32.10
C LEU A 93 -25.13 29.32 -30.93
N PHE A 94 -25.57 28.10 -30.67
CA PHE A 94 -26.21 27.72 -29.43
C PHE A 94 -25.21 27.09 -28.45
N GLU A 95 -25.34 27.43 -27.18
CA GLU A 95 -24.57 26.84 -26.08
C GLU A 95 -25.51 26.41 -24.95
N THR A 96 -25.32 25.19 -24.46
CA THR A 96 -26.00 24.70 -23.28
C THR A 96 -25.05 23.93 -22.35
N ASN A 97 -25.42 23.83 -21.07
CA ASN A 97 -24.62 23.12 -20.06
C ASN A 97 -25.49 22.06 -19.37
N VAL A 98 -25.08 20.80 -19.46
CA VAL A 98 -25.73 19.69 -18.74
C VAL A 98 -24.80 19.26 -17.63
N ILE A 99 -25.33 19.26 -16.40
CA ILE A 99 -24.63 18.67 -15.26
C ILE A 99 -24.95 17.18 -15.27
N SER A 100 -23.95 16.33 -15.53
CA SER A 100 -24.11 14.88 -15.50
C SER A 100 -23.19 14.23 -14.47
N LYS A 101 -23.61 13.08 -13.94
CA LYS A 101 -22.78 12.23 -13.09
C LYS A 101 -21.91 11.34 -13.98
N SER A 102 -20.60 11.58 -13.99
CA SER A 102 -19.66 10.80 -14.81
C SER A 102 -19.65 9.31 -14.41
N PRO A 103 -19.84 8.36 -15.34
CA PRO A 103 -19.70 6.93 -15.05
C PRO A 103 -18.27 6.53 -14.66
N ARG A 104 -17.24 7.26 -15.13
CA ARG A 104 -15.84 7.03 -14.74
C ARG A 104 -15.61 7.30 -13.24
N MET A 105 -16.36 8.22 -12.65
CA MET A 105 -16.29 8.51 -11.21
C MET A 105 -16.88 7.38 -10.36
N ARG A 106 -17.86 6.63 -10.87
CA ARG A 106 -18.39 5.44 -10.18
C ARG A 106 -17.34 4.34 -10.11
N ALA A 107 -16.64 4.07 -11.21
CA ALA A 107 -15.55 3.10 -11.24
C ALA A 107 -14.42 3.48 -10.27
N LEU A 108 -14.02 4.75 -10.26
CA LEU A 108 -13.00 5.25 -9.33
C LEU A 108 -13.45 5.09 -7.88
N SER A 109 -14.70 5.41 -7.56
CA SER A 109 -15.25 5.29 -6.21
C SER A 109 -15.24 3.83 -5.70
N VAL A 110 -15.62 2.88 -6.57
CA VAL A 110 -15.55 1.45 -6.25
C VAL A 110 -14.10 1.03 -5.98
N MET A 111 -13.17 1.41 -6.85
CA MET A 111 -11.75 1.08 -6.67
C MET A 111 -11.18 1.70 -5.39
N THR A 112 -11.51 2.96 -5.08
CA THR A 112 -11.11 3.59 -3.81
C THR A 112 -11.63 2.81 -2.60
N GLY A 113 -12.88 2.35 -2.64
CA GLY A 113 -13.45 1.52 -1.58
C GLY A 113 -12.70 0.18 -1.41
N VAL A 114 -12.39 -0.49 -2.52
CA VAL A 114 -11.59 -1.73 -2.51
C VAL A 114 -10.18 -1.47 -1.97
N THR A 115 -9.49 -0.45 -2.45
CA THR A 115 -8.14 -0.09 -1.99
C THR A 115 -8.14 0.22 -0.49
N ALA A 116 -9.12 0.99 0.00
CA ALA A 116 -9.23 1.29 1.44
C ALA A 116 -9.43 0.03 2.29
N ALA A 117 -10.26 -0.91 1.83
CA ALA A 117 -10.47 -2.18 2.53
C ALA A 117 -9.19 -3.04 2.57
N VAL A 118 -8.48 -3.13 1.44
CA VAL A 118 -7.17 -3.81 1.37
C VAL A 118 -6.17 -3.14 2.30
N THR A 119 -6.06 -1.81 2.28
CA THR A 119 -5.17 -1.07 3.19
C THR A 119 -5.50 -1.36 4.65
N ALA A 120 -6.77 -1.40 5.05
CA ALA A 120 -7.16 -1.73 6.42
C ALA A 120 -6.76 -3.15 6.82
N LEU A 121 -6.93 -4.14 5.91
CA LEU A 121 -6.46 -5.51 6.12
C LEU A 121 -4.93 -5.55 6.28
N CYS A 122 -4.20 -4.82 5.44
CA CYS A 122 -2.74 -4.73 5.50
C CYS A 122 -2.25 -4.04 6.77
N LEU A 123 -2.95 -3.04 7.30
CA LEU A 123 -2.59 -2.42 8.57
C LEU A 123 -2.83 -3.36 9.76
N ALA A 124 -3.88 -4.19 9.70
CA ALA A 124 -4.19 -5.16 10.75
C ALA A 124 -3.25 -6.37 10.75
N SER A 125 -2.82 -6.80 9.57
CA SER A 125 -1.82 -7.86 9.39
C SER A 125 -0.80 -7.44 8.33
N PRO A 126 0.21 -6.63 8.70
CA PRO A 126 1.25 -6.18 7.77
C PRO A 126 1.87 -7.33 6.99
N LYS A 127 2.09 -8.46 7.66
CA LYS A 127 2.69 -9.65 7.07
C LYS A 127 1.88 -10.30 5.95
N ALA A 128 0.55 -10.16 5.96
CA ALA A 128 -0.32 -10.70 4.90
C ALA A 128 -0.32 -9.87 3.61
N CYS A 129 0.20 -8.64 3.66
CA CYS A 129 0.27 -7.77 2.49
C CYS A 129 1.70 -7.41 2.09
N PHE A 130 2.61 -7.38 3.06
CA PHE A 130 3.99 -6.96 2.91
C PHE A 130 4.84 -7.93 3.73
N GLY A 131 5.65 -8.71 3.05
CA GLY A 131 6.39 -9.80 3.68
C GLY A 131 7.52 -10.25 2.79
N SER A 132 8.71 -10.46 3.38
CA SER A 132 9.76 -11.25 2.75
C SER A 132 9.23 -12.69 2.60
N CYS A 133 8.83 -13.05 1.39
CA CYS A 133 8.47 -14.40 1.03
C CYS A 133 9.69 -15.09 0.43
N PRO A 134 9.84 -16.41 0.59
CA PRO A 134 8.95 -17.38 1.21
C PRO A 134 9.10 -17.46 2.74
N THR A 135 8.02 -17.88 3.40
CA THR A 135 8.00 -18.22 4.83
C THR A 135 8.07 -19.73 5.01
N PHE A 136 8.78 -20.19 6.05
CA PHE A 136 8.96 -21.60 6.35
C PHE A 136 8.41 -21.98 7.71
N TYR A 137 7.59 -23.02 7.74
CA TYR A 137 6.93 -23.52 8.94
C TYR A 137 7.34 -24.96 9.22
N ALA A 138 7.60 -25.25 10.49
CA ALA A 138 7.76 -26.61 11.02
C ALA A 138 6.96 -26.74 12.32
N SER A 139 6.64 -27.97 12.71
CA SER A 139 5.95 -28.22 13.98
C SER A 139 6.87 -27.87 15.15
N ASP A 140 6.35 -27.14 16.14
CA ASP A 140 7.00 -26.95 17.45
C ASP A 140 6.72 -28.09 18.44
N GLY A 141 6.05 -29.15 17.98
CA GLY A 141 5.58 -30.28 18.77
C GLY A 141 4.07 -30.26 19.00
N GLU A 142 3.43 -29.09 18.88
CA GLU A 142 1.99 -28.93 19.05
C GLU A 142 1.32 -28.40 17.77
N LYS A 143 1.93 -27.39 17.14
CA LYS A 143 1.36 -26.70 15.97
C LYS A 143 2.44 -26.26 14.98
N PRO A 144 2.05 -25.97 13.72
CA PRO A 144 2.95 -25.28 12.79
C PRO A 144 3.36 -23.93 13.37
N SER A 145 4.67 -23.69 13.45
CA SER A 145 5.24 -22.43 13.90
C SER A 145 6.24 -21.91 12.86
N LEU A 146 6.27 -20.59 12.69
CA LEU A 146 7.19 -19.92 11.77
C LEU A 146 8.63 -20.16 12.24
N GLN A 147 9.47 -20.67 11.35
CA GLN A 147 10.88 -20.95 11.62
C GLN A 147 11.81 -19.95 10.92
N ALA A 148 11.48 -19.58 9.68
CA ALA A 148 12.34 -18.74 8.85
C ALA A 148 11.54 -17.88 7.87
N GLU A 149 12.15 -16.78 7.45
CA GLU A 149 11.66 -15.87 6.42
C GLU A 149 12.82 -15.63 5.45
N GLY A 150 12.70 -16.14 4.22
CA GLY A 150 13.80 -16.11 3.25
C GLY A 150 13.75 -14.92 2.30
N PHE A 151 14.89 -14.68 1.64
CA PHE A 151 15.05 -14.03 0.34
C PHE A 151 14.54 -12.59 0.21
N SER A 152 14.78 -11.74 1.22
CA SER A 152 14.30 -10.35 1.17
C SER A 152 14.90 -9.51 0.03
N ALA A 153 16.05 -9.90 -0.52
CA ALA A 153 16.74 -9.19 -1.60
C ALA A 153 16.85 -9.99 -2.93
N SER A 154 16.49 -11.27 -2.94
CA SER A 154 16.65 -12.15 -4.12
C SER A 154 15.45 -12.11 -5.05
N VAL A 155 15.23 -10.94 -5.65
CA VAL A 155 14.05 -10.64 -6.49
C VAL A 155 14.27 -10.88 -8.00
N LEU A 156 15.51 -11.21 -8.39
CA LEU A 156 15.91 -11.52 -9.76
C LEU A 156 16.87 -12.72 -9.78
N PRO A 157 16.97 -13.48 -10.88
CA PRO A 157 17.93 -14.59 -10.99
C PRO A 157 19.39 -14.16 -10.78
N SER A 158 19.77 -12.94 -11.20
CA SER A 158 21.11 -12.37 -10.98
C SER A 158 21.38 -12.04 -9.50
N LEU A 159 20.34 -11.98 -8.67
CA LEU A 159 20.37 -11.73 -7.23
C LEU A 159 20.06 -13.00 -6.42
N GLU A 160 20.17 -14.19 -7.02
CA GLU A 160 19.99 -15.47 -6.32
C GLU A 160 20.99 -15.57 -5.16
N GLU A 161 20.47 -15.67 -3.93
CA GLU A 161 21.26 -15.94 -2.74
C GLU A 161 20.82 -17.25 -2.05
N THR A 162 21.63 -17.69 -1.09
CA THR A 162 21.34 -18.88 -0.28
C THR A 162 21.30 -18.49 1.18
N ASP A 163 20.11 -18.55 1.77
CA ASP A 163 19.88 -18.35 3.19
C ASP A 163 20.10 -19.64 3.97
N LEU A 164 20.58 -19.51 5.20
CA LEU A 164 20.73 -20.60 6.16
C LEU A 164 20.06 -20.19 7.48
N ASP A 165 18.86 -20.69 7.69
CA ASP A 165 18.09 -20.39 8.89
C ASP A 165 18.05 -21.57 9.87
N ALA A 166 18.15 -21.23 11.15
CA ALA A 166 17.98 -22.20 12.22
C ALA A 166 16.49 -22.52 12.41
N LEU A 167 16.13 -23.80 12.32
CA LEU A 167 14.79 -24.28 12.69
C LEU A 167 14.66 -24.41 14.22
N TYR A 168 14.92 -23.31 14.93
CA TYR A 168 15.21 -23.29 16.37
C TYR A 168 14.07 -23.82 17.24
N ARG A 169 12.82 -23.57 16.82
CA ARG A 169 11.62 -24.00 17.55
C ARG A 169 11.08 -25.34 17.07
N ALA A 170 11.63 -25.90 16.00
CA ALA A 170 11.13 -27.15 15.45
C ALA A 170 11.36 -28.31 16.42
N ARG A 171 10.31 -29.09 16.65
CA ARG A 171 10.36 -30.34 17.42
C ARG A 171 9.77 -31.47 16.57
N PRO A 172 10.60 -32.16 15.76
CA PRO A 172 10.13 -33.33 15.05
C PRO A 172 9.77 -34.45 16.03
N ALA A 173 8.57 -34.99 15.91
CA ALA A 173 8.06 -36.05 16.79
C ALA A 173 8.31 -37.47 16.23
N ALA A 174 8.66 -37.58 14.95
CA ALA A 174 8.80 -38.85 14.24
C ALA A 174 10.03 -38.84 13.33
N ARG A 175 10.26 -39.95 12.62
CA ARG A 175 11.28 -40.06 11.56
C ARG A 175 11.02 -39.15 10.36
N GLU A 176 9.79 -38.68 10.20
CA GLU A 176 9.42 -37.76 9.14
C GLU A 176 9.59 -36.31 9.61
N PHE A 177 10.27 -35.50 8.79
CA PHE A 177 10.37 -34.07 8.98
C PHE A 177 9.55 -33.36 7.91
N VAL A 178 8.52 -32.63 8.33
CA VAL A 178 7.67 -31.85 7.43
C VAL A 178 8.03 -30.37 7.54
N LEU A 179 8.51 -29.82 6.43
CA LEU A 179 8.74 -28.38 6.26
C LEU A 179 7.71 -27.84 5.27
N ARG A 180 6.90 -26.87 5.70
CA ARG A 180 5.94 -26.20 4.83
C ARG A 180 6.50 -24.85 4.42
N MET A 181 6.70 -24.67 3.12
CA MET A 181 7.02 -23.38 2.51
C MET A 181 5.73 -22.74 2.00
N THR A 182 5.50 -21.48 2.34
CA THR A 182 4.35 -20.71 1.87
C THR A 182 4.78 -19.40 1.26
N ASN A 183 4.00 -18.95 0.31
CA ASN A 183 4.10 -17.62 -0.25
C ASN A 183 2.89 -16.83 0.25
N GLU A 184 3.13 -15.91 1.17
CA GLU A 184 2.07 -15.19 1.89
C GLU A 184 1.79 -13.80 1.30
N ALA A 185 2.73 -13.25 0.52
CA ALA A 185 2.59 -11.99 -0.17
C ALA A 185 2.00 -12.18 -1.58
N GLN A 186 1.67 -11.08 -2.24
CA GLN A 186 1.15 -11.07 -3.62
C GLN A 186 2.23 -11.33 -4.69
N GLU A 187 3.49 -11.42 -4.28
CA GLU A 187 4.60 -11.80 -5.15
C GLU A 187 4.63 -13.31 -5.37
N THR A 188 5.18 -13.78 -6.49
CA THR A 188 5.47 -15.21 -6.70
C THR A 188 6.97 -15.43 -6.59
N HIS A 189 7.43 -16.08 -5.51
CA HIS A 189 8.83 -16.46 -5.36
C HIS A 189 9.12 -17.79 -6.07
N VAL A 190 10.18 -17.81 -6.88
CA VAL A 190 10.68 -19.02 -7.53
C VAL A 190 11.90 -19.50 -6.74
N VAL A 191 11.71 -20.55 -5.93
CA VAL A 191 12.77 -21.13 -5.10
C VAL A 191 13.45 -22.26 -5.87
N ARG A 192 14.75 -22.14 -6.12
CA ARG A 192 15.53 -23.18 -6.83
C ARG A 192 15.61 -24.49 -6.07
N SER A 193 15.90 -24.43 -4.76
CA SER A 193 15.98 -25.62 -3.91
C SER A 193 15.78 -25.26 -2.45
N VAL A 194 15.21 -26.21 -1.69
CA VAL A 194 15.16 -26.18 -0.23
C VAL A 194 15.93 -27.40 0.27
N ARG A 195 16.88 -27.19 1.19
CA ARG A 195 17.73 -28.26 1.73
C ARG A 195 17.64 -28.26 3.25
N LEU A 196 17.36 -29.43 3.82
CA LEU A 196 17.45 -29.63 5.26
C LEU A 196 18.87 -30.03 5.62
N ILE A 197 19.54 -29.21 6.43
CA ILE A 197 20.86 -29.52 6.98
C ILE A 197 20.66 -30.04 8.41
N CYS A 198 21.14 -31.26 8.66
CA CYS A 198 21.05 -31.90 9.97
C CYS A 198 22.42 -31.91 10.63
N ALA A 199 22.49 -31.49 11.90
CA ALA A 199 23.66 -31.62 12.75
C ALA A 199 23.31 -32.47 13.98
N PRO A 200 24.21 -33.35 14.45
CA PRO A 200 24.04 -34.00 15.74
C PRO A 200 23.84 -32.96 16.84
N ARG A 201 22.82 -33.15 17.68
CA ARG A 201 22.51 -32.25 18.79
C ARG A 201 22.20 -33.08 20.04
N PRO A 202 23.21 -33.33 20.91
CA PRO A 202 22.99 -33.94 22.21
C PRO A 202 21.92 -33.19 23.03
N GLU A 203 21.29 -33.90 23.95
CA GLU A 203 20.34 -33.29 24.87
C GLU A 203 20.96 -32.10 25.62
N GLY A 204 20.19 -31.03 25.79
CA GLY A 204 20.65 -29.79 26.42
C GLY A 204 21.54 -28.87 25.56
N THR A 205 21.97 -29.30 24.37
CA THR A 205 22.84 -28.49 23.50
C THR A 205 22.08 -27.79 22.36
N ARG A 206 22.76 -26.88 21.67
CA ARG A 206 22.31 -26.21 20.44
C ARG A 206 23.43 -26.17 19.42
N VAL A 207 23.04 -26.05 18.15
CA VAL A 207 23.97 -25.85 17.04
C VAL A 207 23.64 -24.51 16.40
N PHE A 208 24.66 -23.70 16.16
CA PHE A 208 24.56 -22.39 15.53
C PHE A 208 25.46 -22.35 14.29
N ALA A 209 25.09 -21.51 13.33
CA ALA A 209 25.91 -21.23 12.16
C ALA A 209 26.53 -19.83 12.28
N THR A 210 27.81 -19.70 11.93
CA THR A 210 28.44 -18.39 11.72
C THR A 210 28.02 -17.80 10.37
N ALA A 211 28.33 -16.52 10.13
CA ALA A 211 28.13 -15.89 8.83
C ALA A 211 28.86 -16.63 7.69
N ASN A 212 29.95 -17.33 7.99
CA ASN A 212 30.72 -18.14 7.03
C ASN A 212 30.19 -19.57 6.89
N ARG A 213 29.02 -19.88 7.47
CA ARG A 213 28.37 -21.21 7.46
C ARG A 213 29.17 -22.31 8.17
N GLU A 214 29.98 -21.93 9.15
CA GLU A 214 30.61 -22.88 10.06
C GLU A 214 29.65 -23.23 11.20
N PHE A 215 29.53 -24.51 11.53
CA PHE A 215 28.63 -24.97 12.57
C PHE A 215 29.34 -25.14 13.90
N TRP A 216 28.80 -24.52 14.95
CA TRP A 216 29.30 -24.60 16.32
C TRP A 216 28.24 -25.18 17.23
N GLN A 217 28.62 -26.19 18.01
CA GLN A 217 27.78 -26.71 19.07
C GLN A 217 28.05 -25.93 20.36
N SER A 218 26.99 -25.50 21.04
CA SER A 218 27.07 -24.92 22.37
C SER A 218 26.23 -25.72 23.37
N SER A 219 26.81 -25.99 24.53
CA SER A 219 26.12 -26.57 25.69
C SER A 219 25.57 -25.50 26.65
N LEU A 220 25.90 -24.22 26.45
CA LEU A 220 25.52 -23.13 27.33
C LEU A 220 25.13 -21.88 26.53
N LEU A 221 23.96 -21.34 26.86
CA LEU A 221 23.53 -20.02 26.41
C LEU A 221 23.43 -19.11 27.62
N VAL A 222 24.21 -18.03 27.61
CA VAL A 222 24.20 -17.01 28.66
C VAL A 222 23.41 -15.82 28.13
N ALA A 223 22.35 -15.46 28.84
CA ALA A 223 21.61 -14.23 28.56
C ALA A 223 22.42 -13.01 29.03
N PRO A 224 22.26 -11.83 28.40
CA PRO A 224 22.92 -10.62 28.87
C PRO A 224 22.46 -10.27 30.29
N SER A 225 23.40 -9.92 31.16
CA SER A 225 23.15 -9.43 32.53
C SER A 225 22.62 -7.98 32.49
N GLU A 226 23.12 -7.18 31.54
CA GLU A 226 22.64 -5.84 31.23
C GLU A 226 22.32 -5.69 29.73
N CYS A 227 21.27 -4.91 29.42
CA CYS A 227 20.87 -4.58 28.04
C CYS A 227 20.34 -3.15 28.03
N HIS A 228 21.04 -2.25 27.34
CA HIS A 228 20.66 -0.85 27.21
C HIS A 228 20.52 -0.47 25.75
N ALA A 229 19.39 0.15 25.43
CA ALA A 229 19.08 0.72 24.13
C ALA A 229 18.53 2.14 24.32
N PRO A 230 18.29 2.94 23.25
CA PRO A 230 17.76 4.30 23.39
C PRO A 230 16.43 4.39 24.17
N GLU A 231 15.64 3.32 24.19
CA GLU A 231 14.39 3.21 24.96
C GLU A 231 14.57 2.76 26.42
N GLY A 232 15.80 2.43 26.85
CA GLY A 232 16.13 1.92 28.18
C GLY A 232 16.42 0.41 28.22
N ASP A 233 16.02 -0.25 29.31
CA ASP A 233 16.27 -1.69 29.53
C ASP A 233 15.54 -2.57 28.52
N CYS A 234 16.31 -3.33 27.74
CA CYS A 234 15.82 -4.21 26.68
C CYS A 234 15.95 -5.72 27.01
N ARG A 235 16.35 -6.11 28.22
CA ARG A 235 16.70 -7.49 28.58
C ARG A 235 15.57 -8.49 28.33
N ARG A 236 14.33 -8.10 28.61
CA ARG A 236 13.16 -8.97 28.43
C ARG A 236 13.06 -9.52 27.00
N ALA A 237 13.42 -8.70 26.01
CA ALA A 237 13.30 -9.04 24.60
C ALA A 237 14.55 -9.71 24.01
N LEU A 238 15.71 -9.59 24.67
CA LEU A 238 16.99 -10.09 24.15
C LEU A 238 17.54 -11.29 24.94
N ARG A 239 16.93 -11.65 26.08
CA ARG A 239 17.42 -12.74 26.94
C ARG A 239 17.21 -14.16 26.39
N ALA A 240 16.25 -14.38 25.49
CA ALA A 240 15.87 -15.71 25.05
C ALA A 240 15.17 -15.69 23.68
N PHE A 241 15.17 -16.84 23.00
CA PHE A 241 14.49 -17.01 21.72
C PHE A 241 13.05 -17.48 21.96
N ASP A 242 12.28 -16.70 22.71
CA ASP A 242 10.91 -17.00 23.14
C ASP A 242 9.83 -16.32 22.26
N GLY A 243 10.27 -15.55 21.24
CA GLY A 243 9.39 -14.80 20.34
C GLY A 243 8.97 -13.43 20.88
N VAL A 244 9.47 -13.03 22.05
CA VAL A 244 9.43 -11.63 22.47
C VAL A 244 10.54 -10.88 21.76
N GLU A 245 10.18 -9.87 20.99
CA GLU A 245 11.13 -9.14 20.14
C GLU A 245 11.30 -7.70 20.60
N ARG A 246 12.52 -7.19 20.39
CA ARG A 246 12.80 -5.76 20.40
C ARG A 246 12.56 -5.25 18.98
N PHE A 247 11.93 -4.09 18.87
CA PHE A 247 11.68 -3.44 17.59
C PHE A 247 12.20 -2.00 17.65
N SER A 248 12.94 -1.58 16.63
CA SER A 248 13.38 -0.19 16.48
C SER A 248 12.73 0.44 15.25
N VAL A 249 12.35 1.69 15.38
CA VAL A 249 11.73 2.47 14.30
C VAL A 249 12.84 3.12 13.48
N ALA A 250 12.79 2.95 12.16
CA ALA A 250 13.72 3.62 11.26
C ALA A 250 13.69 5.15 11.46
N ASN A 251 14.85 5.79 11.36
CA ASN A 251 14.90 7.23 11.50
C ASN A 251 14.21 7.91 10.31
N ARG A 252 13.34 8.88 10.62
CA ARG A 252 12.48 9.55 9.64
C ARG A 252 13.23 10.46 8.64
N ASP A 253 14.42 10.92 9.01
CA ASP A 253 15.21 11.89 8.25
C ASP A 253 16.42 11.22 7.57
N ASP A 254 16.85 10.06 8.07
CA ASP A 254 18.00 9.31 7.56
C ASP A 254 17.85 7.79 7.77
N LEU A 255 17.46 7.08 6.71
CA LEU A 255 17.31 5.62 6.75
C LEU A 255 18.63 4.86 6.94
N SER A 256 19.78 5.51 6.74
CA SER A 256 21.10 4.93 6.98
C SER A 256 21.58 5.09 8.41
N ARG A 257 20.83 5.81 9.26
CA ARG A 257 21.21 6.05 10.64
C ARG A 257 21.29 4.75 11.43
N HIS A 258 22.48 4.48 11.97
CA HIS A 258 22.70 3.31 12.82
C HIS A 258 22.14 3.50 14.23
N GLU A 259 21.79 2.38 14.85
CA GLU A 259 21.41 2.28 16.25
C GLU A 259 22.42 1.40 16.99
N THR A 260 22.69 1.73 18.25
CA THR A 260 23.56 0.95 19.13
C THR A 260 22.72 0.32 20.25
N ILE A 261 23.02 -0.94 20.57
CA ILE A 261 22.51 -1.66 21.73
C ILE A 261 23.72 -2.13 22.51
N ASP A 262 23.80 -1.75 23.78
CA ASP A 262 24.86 -2.17 24.70
C ASP A 262 24.41 -3.42 25.44
N LEU A 263 25.20 -4.50 25.35
CA LEU A 263 24.93 -5.79 25.97
C LEU A 263 26.12 -6.18 26.85
N GLU A 264 25.85 -6.49 28.11
CA GLU A 264 26.85 -7.05 29.02
C GLU A 264 26.53 -8.49 29.36
N PHE A 265 27.57 -9.33 29.46
CA PHE A 265 27.45 -10.75 29.75
C PHE A 265 28.42 -11.13 30.86
N ASP A 266 27.94 -11.93 31.81
CA ASP A 266 28.81 -12.54 32.80
C ASP A 266 29.64 -13.63 32.11
N ALA A 267 30.98 -13.47 32.13
CA ALA A 267 31.89 -14.35 31.39
C ALA A 267 31.78 -15.81 31.87
N PRO A 268 31.47 -16.78 30.98
CA PRO A 268 31.37 -18.17 31.38
C PRO A 268 32.76 -18.81 31.43
N SER A 269 33.45 -18.67 32.58
CA SER A 269 34.77 -19.26 32.91
C SER A 269 35.94 -18.91 31.98
N ASP A 270 37.14 -18.80 32.56
CA ASP A 270 38.35 -18.48 31.80
C ASP A 270 38.70 -19.59 30.80
N GLY A 271 38.96 -19.21 29.54
CA GLY A 271 39.43 -20.10 28.49
C GLY A 271 38.35 -20.74 27.60
N ALA A 272 37.07 -20.44 27.80
CA ALA A 272 36.01 -20.90 26.92
C ALA A 272 36.03 -20.21 25.54
N SER A 273 35.74 -20.94 24.47
CA SER A 273 35.46 -20.35 23.16
C SER A 273 34.06 -19.76 23.16
N LEU A 274 33.97 -18.44 23.04
CA LEU A 274 32.72 -17.70 23.13
C LEU A 274 32.22 -17.28 21.74
N GLY A 275 30.90 -17.14 21.63
CA GLY A 275 30.24 -16.59 20.45
C GLY A 275 29.00 -15.82 20.85
N ILE A 276 28.66 -14.79 20.08
CA ILE A 276 27.42 -14.03 20.24
C ILE A 276 26.42 -14.60 19.23
N VAL A 277 25.25 -14.98 19.72
CA VAL A 277 24.14 -15.41 18.87
C VAL A 277 23.07 -14.34 18.86
N LEU A 278 22.78 -13.81 17.67
CA LEU A 278 21.71 -12.85 17.46
C LEU A 278 20.55 -13.53 16.74
N ALA A 279 19.36 -13.49 17.35
CA ALA A 279 18.12 -13.85 16.68
C ALA A 279 17.46 -12.56 16.18
N ALA A 280 17.42 -12.40 14.86
CA ALA A 280 16.83 -11.24 14.21
C ALA A 280 15.91 -11.69 13.08
N ARG A 281 14.95 -10.83 12.75
CA ARG A 281 14.13 -10.95 11.55
C ARG A 281 14.00 -9.59 10.88
N GLN A 282 13.66 -9.60 9.60
CA GLN A 282 13.53 -8.38 8.81
C GLN A 282 12.31 -7.56 9.26
N THR A 283 12.46 -6.24 9.34
CA THR A 283 11.41 -5.29 9.77
C THR A 283 10.45 -4.90 8.63
N LEU A 284 10.55 -5.57 7.48
CA LEU A 284 9.89 -5.22 6.20
C LEU A 284 10.35 -3.90 5.58
N LEU A 285 11.33 -3.20 6.18
CA LEU A 285 11.83 -1.94 5.65
C LEU A 285 12.40 -2.10 4.23
N SER A 286 13.18 -3.15 3.99
CA SER A 286 13.73 -3.47 2.66
C SER A 286 12.62 -3.70 1.63
N THR A 287 11.61 -4.49 1.97
CA THR A 287 10.42 -4.73 1.14
C THR A 287 9.68 -3.42 0.83
N PHE A 288 9.48 -2.57 1.82
CA PHE A 288 8.88 -1.26 1.63
C PHE A 288 9.69 -0.40 0.66
N LEU A 289 11.02 -0.32 0.85
CA LEU A 289 11.90 0.46 -0.03
C LEU A 289 11.89 -0.06 -1.46
N LEU A 290 11.87 -1.38 -1.64
CA LEU A 290 11.77 -2.00 -2.96
C LEU A 290 10.49 -1.59 -3.68
N TYR A 291 9.33 -1.77 -3.04
CA TYR A 291 8.05 -1.42 -3.65
C TYR A 291 7.91 0.08 -3.91
N GLN A 292 8.40 0.92 -3.00
CA GLN A 292 8.38 2.37 -3.24
C GLN A 292 9.27 2.74 -4.42
N THR A 293 10.43 2.09 -4.55
CA THR A 293 11.29 2.27 -5.73
C THR A 293 10.54 1.91 -7.02
N TYR A 294 9.82 0.78 -7.04
CA TYR A 294 9.00 0.40 -8.20
C TYR A 294 7.88 1.40 -8.47
N ALA A 295 7.20 1.88 -7.42
CA ALA A 295 6.16 2.89 -7.55
C ALA A 295 6.71 4.19 -8.15
N TYR A 296 7.90 4.63 -7.73
CA TYR A 296 8.56 5.83 -8.27
C TYR A 296 9.05 5.65 -9.71
N LEU A 297 9.47 4.45 -10.10
CA LEU A 297 9.81 4.13 -11.49
C LEU A 297 8.59 4.11 -12.41
N GLY A 298 7.38 3.95 -11.85
CA GLY A 298 6.13 3.96 -12.59
C GLY A 298 6.11 2.91 -13.71
N THR A 299 5.67 3.30 -14.90
CA THR A 299 5.60 2.38 -16.05
C THR A 299 6.95 1.89 -16.55
N ARG A 300 8.06 2.50 -16.10
CA ARG A 300 9.43 2.10 -16.47
C ARG A 300 10.03 1.05 -15.54
N ALA A 301 9.34 0.68 -14.46
CA ALA A 301 9.86 -0.28 -13.49
C ALA A 301 10.28 -1.60 -14.16
N THR A 302 9.48 -2.10 -15.10
CA THR A 302 9.78 -3.34 -15.83
C THR A 302 11.02 -3.20 -16.73
N GLU A 303 11.15 -2.09 -17.44
CA GLU A 303 12.33 -1.82 -18.30
C GLU A 303 13.61 -1.72 -17.45
N SER A 304 13.54 -1.01 -16.32
CA SER A 304 14.66 -0.87 -15.41
C SER A 304 15.07 -2.20 -14.77
N LEU A 305 14.10 -3.05 -14.40
CA LEU A 305 14.38 -4.37 -13.85
C LEU A 305 14.94 -5.34 -14.89
N ALA A 306 14.48 -5.26 -16.14
CA ALA A 306 14.99 -6.09 -17.22
C ALA A 306 16.43 -5.76 -17.64
N ALA A 307 16.95 -4.60 -17.21
CA ALA A 307 18.32 -4.17 -17.47
C ALA A 307 19.33 -4.60 -16.38
N LEU A 308 18.87 -5.24 -15.30
CA LEU A 308 19.66 -5.81 -14.21
C LEU A 308 19.88 -7.32 -14.41
#